data_AF-A0A940WHY0-F1
#
_entry.id   AF-A0A940WHY0-F1
#
_cell.length_a   1.000
_cell.length_b   1.000
_cell.length_c   1.000
_cell.angle_alpha   90.00
_cell.angle_beta   90.00
_cell.angle_gamma   90.00
#
_symmetry.space_group_name_H-M   'P 1'
#
loop_
_entity.id
_entity.type
_entity.pdbx_description
1 polymer ?
#
loop_
_entity_poly.entity_id
_entity_poly.type
_entity_poly.pdbx_seq_one_letter_code
_entity_poly.pdbx_strand_id
1 'polypeptide(L)' 'MTTSFNDNLDLAATAEKLADSAPTGSIRHAAAKSVAITFATTRDLSEARTALGGLTPDEVRRAALELFSEISGTSA' A
#
# COMPACT_ATOMS: atom_id res chain seq x y z
N MET A 1 17.51 -6.35 2.17
CA MET A 1 17.27 -5.64 3.44
C MET A 1 15.88 -6.03 3.91
N THR A 2 15.76 -6.65 5.07
CA THR A 2 14.45 -6.94 5.70
C THR A 2 13.92 -5.64 6.30
N THR A 3 12.88 -5.10 5.68
CA THR A 3 12.15 -3.93 6.17
C THR A 3 11.61 -4.24 7.57
N SER A 4 11.97 -3.43 8.56
CA SER A 4 11.50 -3.65 9.93
C SER A 4 10.04 -3.19 10.05
N PHE A 5 9.29 -3.72 11.02
CA PHE A 5 7.91 -3.30 11.28
C PHE A 5 7.75 -1.77 11.46
N ASN A 6 8.79 -1.11 11.98
CA ASN A 6 8.82 0.34 12.13
C ASN A 6 8.88 1.09 10.77
N ASP A 7 9.52 0.49 9.76
CA ASP A 7 9.54 1.01 8.39
C ASP A 7 8.16 0.83 7.74
N ASN A 8 7.48 -0.29 7.99
CA ASN A 8 6.11 -0.50 7.51
C ASN A 8 5.14 0.55 8.08
N LEU A 9 5.26 0.93 9.35
CA LEU A 9 4.41 1.99 9.92
C LEU A 9 4.67 3.36 9.27
N ASP A 10 5.91 3.67 8.91
CA ASP A 10 6.23 4.91 8.18
C ASP A 10 5.66 4.90 6.75
N LEU A 11 5.77 3.75 6.07
CA LEU A 11 5.15 3.53 4.76
C LEU A 11 3.62 3.61 4.84
N ALA A 12 3.01 3.10 5.91
CA ALA A 12 1.57 3.21 6.16
C ALA A 12 1.14 4.67 6.28
N ALA A 13 1.89 5.47 7.06
CA ALA A 13 1.62 6.90 7.22
C ALA A 13 1.79 7.67 5.89
N THR A 14 2.76 7.27 5.07
CA THR A 14 2.96 7.84 3.73
C THR A 14 1.79 7.50 2.80
N ALA A 15 1.34 6.24 2.78
CA ALA A 15 0.19 5.83 2.00
C ALA A 15 -1.11 6.53 2.45
N GLU A 16 -1.28 6.77 3.75
CA GLU A 16 -2.43 7.51 4.28
C GLU A 16 -2.45 8.97 3.79
N LYS A 17 -1.30 9.67 3.79
CA LYS A 17 -1.20 11.03 3.22
C LYS A 17 -1.54 11.07 1.73
N LEU A 18 -1.17 10.04 0.99
CA LEU A 18 -1.54 9.91 -0.44
C LEU A 18 -3.05 9.67 -0.61
N ALA A 19 -3.67 8.91 0.30
CA ALA A 19 -5.12 8.72 0.29
C ALA A 19 -5.86 10.03 0.56
N ASP A 20 -5.45 10.80 1.58
CA ASP A 20 -6.04 12.10 1.91
C ASP A 20 -5.89 13.13 0.79
N SER A 21 -4.81 13.03 0.00
CA SER A 21 -4.57 13.90 -1.16
C SER A 21 -5.36 13.49 -2.40
N ALA A 22 -5.92 12.27 -2.43
CA ALA A 22 -6.67 11.75 -3.58
C ALA A 22 -8.18 12.07 -3.44
N PRO A 23 -8.90 12.30 -4.54
CA PRO A 23 -10.34 12.57 -4.47
C PRO A 23 -11.09 11.36 -3.90
N THR A 24 -11.88 11.58 -2.86
CA THR A 24 -12.70 10.54 -2.20
C THR A 24 -13.56 9.79 -3.22
N GLY A 25 -13.55 8.46 -3.15
CA GLY A 25 -14.26 7.59 -4.09
C GLY A 25 -13.49 7.23 -5.37
N SER A 26 -12.29 7.79 -5.56
CA SER A 26 -11.42 7.40 -6.69
C SER A 26 -10.71 6.07 -6.43
N ILE A 27 -10.34 5.36 -7.50
CA ILE A 27 -9.50 4.15 -7.43
C ILE A 27 -8.20 4.41 -6.69
N ARG A 28 -7.56 5.57 -6.93
CA ARG A 28 -6.33 5.96 -6.25
C ARG A 28 -6.52 6.12 -4.74
N HIS A 29 -7.64 6.70 -4.31
CA HIS A 29 -7.96 6.85 -2.89
C HIS A 29 -8.18 5.47 -2.24
N ALA A 30 -8.99 4.61 -2.87
CA ALA A 30 -9.22 3.25 -2.38
C ALA A 30 -7.93 2.44 -2.30
N ALA A 31 -7.10 2.48 -3.35
CA ALA A 31 -5.80 1.81 -3.40
C ALA A 31 -4.87 2.30 -2.29
N ALA A 32 -4.72 3.62 -2.12
CA ALA A 32 -3.86 4.20 -1.09
C ALA A 32 -4.32 3.81 0.33
N LYS A 33 -5.64 3.83 0.61
CA LYS A 33 -6.19 3.33 1.88
C LYS A 33 -5.92 1.84 2.11
N SER A 34 -6.10 1.00 1.09
CA SER A 34 -5.80 -0.42 1.20
C SER A 34 -4.31 -0.67 1.47
N VAL A 35 -3.41 0.07 0.82
CA VAL A 35 -1.97 0.00 1.06
C VAL A 35 -1.60 0.47 2.47
N ALA A 36 -2.17 1.57 2.94
CA ALA A 36 -1.94 2.08 4.30
C ALA A 36 -2.32 1.04 5.38
N ILE A 37 -3.54 0.47 5.27
CA ILE A 37 -4.01 -0.56 6.19
C ILE A 37 -3.09 -1.78 6.13
N THR A 38 -2.71 -2.22 4.92
CA THR A 38 -1.88 -3.41 4.74
C THR A 38 -0.49 -3.22 5.38
N PHE A 39 0.15 -2.07 5.19
CA PHE A 39 1.42 -1.80 5.85
C PHE A 39 1.28 -1.74 7.38
N ALA A 40 0.18 -1.19 7.89
CA ALA A 40 -0.05 -1.12 9.33
C ALA A 40 -0.29 -2.49 9.99
N THR A 41 -0.78 -3.48 9.24
CA THR A 41 -1.14 -4.81 9.78
C THR A 41 -0.13 -5.91 9.47
N THR A 42 0.86 -5.68 8.62
CA THR A 42 1.83 -6.69 8.18
C THR A 42 3.23 -6.40 8.72
N ARG A 43 4.03 -7.46 8.88
CA ARG A 43 5.36 -7.35 9.48
C ARG A 43 6.46 -7.00 8.48
N ASP A 44 6.32 -7.46 7.25
CA ASP A 44 7.33 -7.33 6.20
C ASP A 44 6.69 -7.05 4.82
N LEU A 45 7.48 -6.47 3.90
CA LEU A 45 7.02 -6.11 2.54
C LEU A 45 6.45 -7.30 1.73
N SER A 46 6.99 -8.51 1.93
CA SER A 46 6.50 -9.69 1.22
C SER A 46 5.08 -10.05 1.63
N GLU A 47 4.78 -9.97 2.93
CA GLU A 47 3.44 -10.24 3.46
C GLU A 47 2.46 -9.17 2.96
N ALA A 48 2.86 -7.90 2.99
CA ALA A 48 2.08 -6.79 2.45
C ALA A 48 1.73 -7.00 0.97
N ARG A 49 2.71 -7.36 0.13
CA ARG A 49 2.48 -7.62 -1.29
C ARG A 49 1.51 -8.77 -1.54
N THR A 50 1.62 -9.86 -0.76
CA THR A 50 0.69 -10.99 -0.85
C THR A 50 -0.74 -10.57 -0.50
N ALA A 51 -0.92 -9.80 0.59
CA ALA A 51 -2.23 -9.30 1.00
C ALA A 51 -2.86 -8.40 -0.08
N LEU A 52 -2.09 -7.47 -0.66
CA LEU A 52 -2.55 -6.60 -1.75
C LEU A 52 -2.93 -7.37 -3.01
N GLY A 53 -2.25 -8.49 -3.30
CA GLY A 53 -2.57 -9.36 -4.44
C GLY A 53 -3.96 -10.01 -4.36
N GLY A 54 -4.54 -10.09 -3.16
CA GLY A 54 -5.90 -10.59 -2.92
C GLY A 54 -7.01 -9.53 -3.05
N LEU A 55 -6.68 -8.27 -3.32
CA LEU A 55 -7.68 -7.19 -3.40
C LEU A 55 -8.61 -7.36 -4.61
N THR A 56 -9.86 -6.93 -4.39
CA THR A 56 -10.87 -6.77 -5.44
C THR A 56 -11.55 -5.41 -5.26
N PRO A 57 -11.92 -4.69 -6.33
CA PRO A 57 -11.83 -5.09 -7.75
C PRO A 57 -10.40 -5.02 -8.32
N ASP A 58 -10.20 -5.63 -9.49
CA ASP A 58 -8.87 -5.79 -10.12
C ASP A 58 -8.15 -4.45 -10.36
N GLU A 59 -8.90 -3.39 -10.67
CA GLU A 59 -8.36 -2.04 -10.88
C GLU A 59 -7.74 -1.46 -9.59
N VAL A 60 -8.41 -1.66 -8.45
CA VAL A 60 -7.89 -1.24 -7.13
C VAL A 60 -6.65 -2.06 -6.77
N ARG A 61 -6.66 -3.36 -7.05
CA ARG A 61 -5.50 -4.23 -6.84
C ARG A 61 -4.27 -3.76 -7.63
N ARG A 62 -4.42 -3.50 -8.93
CA ARG A 62 -3.31 -3.02 -9.77
C ARG A 62 -2.77 -1.69 -9.25
N ALA A 63 -3.66 -0.73 -8.99
CA ALA A 63 -3.27 0.57 -8.45
C ALA A 63 -2.59 0.46 -7.08
N ALA A 64 -3.03 -0.45 -6.21
CA ALA A 64 -2.44 -0.68 -4.90
C ALA A 64 -1.04 -1.31 -4.99
N LEU A 65 -0.84 -2.28 -5.89
CA LEU A 65 0.47 -2.90 -6.12
C LEU A 65 1.48 -1.94 -6.77
N GLU A 66 1.00 -1.05 -7.65
CA GLU A 66 1.81 0.02 -8.24
C GLU A 66 2.25 1.01 -7.15
N LEU A 67 1.30 1.55 -6.38
CA LEU A 67 1.58 2.44 -5.25
C LEU A 67 2.53 1.81 -4.23
N PHE A 68 2.31 0.53 -3.88
CA PHE A 68 3.19 -0.23 -3.00
C PHE A 68 4.63 -0.23 -3.52
N SER A 69 4.82 -0.48 -4.81
CA SER A 69 6.14 -0.55 -5.45
C SER A 69 6.82 0.82 -5.45
N GLU A 70 6.06 1.89 -5.76
CA GLU A 70 6.55 3.27 -5.71
C GLU A 70 7.04 3.66 -4.30
N ILE A 71 6.22 3.44 -3.26
CA ILE A 71 6.55 3.95 -1.92
C ILE A 71 7.53 3.07 -1.16
N SER A 72 7.57 1.76 -1.43
CA SER A 72 8.53 0.85 -0.78
C SER A 72 9.90 0.83 -1.46
N GLY A 73 10.03 1.45 -2.65
CA GLY A 73 11.25 1.39 -3.46
C GLY A 73 11.54 0.00 -4.02
N THR A 74 10.58 -0.94 -3.95
CA THR A 74 10.64 -2.20 -4.69
C THR A 74 10.38 -1.88 -6.16
N SER A 75 11.45 -1.72 -6.93
CA SER A 75 11.37 -1.73 -8.39
C SER A 75 10.82 -3.10 -8.81
N ALA A 76 9.74 -3.10 -9.60
CA ALA A 76 9.10 -4.31 -10.09
C ALA A 76 10.07 -5.24 -10.84
#